data_AF-A0A4Q3UHI9-F1
#
_entry.id   AF-A0A4Q3UHI9-F1
#
_cell.length_a   1.000
_cell.length_b   1.000
_cell.length_c   1.000
_cell.angle_alpha   90.00
_cell.angle_beta   90.00
_cell.angle_gamma   90.00
#
_symmetry.space_group_name_H-M   'P 1'
#
loop_
_entity.id
_entity.type
_entity.pdbx_description
1 polymer ?
#
loop_
_entity_poly.entity_id
_entity_poly.type
_entity_poly.pdbx_seq_one_letter_code
_entity_poly.pdbx_strand_id
1 'polypeptide(L)'
;MLPAALLLASPIKQSTLRLSPLFQDGAVVQRGIDVPVFGFAAPGSFVNVEVNGQRAGATADSKGKWIVRMKPLPVGGPYILSASSNGETVSARDILSGEVWLASGQSNMEWPEAAADDYERAKSEARPDIRMFTVEKVTANAPLNDLKGRWDAASANSIGKFSAVGWSFARELNRRLNVPIGIIHTSWGGTPAEAWTSREALSAKPALKPMVDALDAAQKDYPAQYEAYKKAMRDFINFKHGSNNEGFMNNWQAAEFDDSSWSEVPAGTLFADDFDGAAWYRKTIDVPASWVGKELTLTLGAIDDYDTTYFDGIRVGRTGIEDDNGDYSTARKYRISPGIVRAGKNVVSVRVFDTTGPGGITGPVSEM
;
A
#
# COMPACT_ATOMS: atom_id res chain seq x y z
N MET A 1 -23.97 57.80 8.82
CA MET A 1 -23.72 56.44 9.35
C MET A 1 -24.41 55.46 8.42
N LEU A 2 -23.67 54.74 7.57
CA LEU A 2 -24.23 53.66 6.75
C LEU A 2 -24.21 52.36 7.57
N PRO A 3 -25.28 51.53 7.53
CA PRO A 3 -25.27 50.25 8.21
C PRO A 3 -24.41 49.24 7.44
N ALA A 4 -23.50 48.58 8.15
CA ALA A 4 -22.72 47.47 7.64
C ALA A 4 -23.65 46.26 7.44
N ALA A 5 -23.78 45.79 6.20
CA ALA A 5 -24.50 44.56 5.88
C ALA A 5 -23.64 43.36 6.27
N LEU A 6 -24.10 42.58 7.25
CA LEU A 6 -23.53 41.28 7.59
C LEU A 6 -23.84 40.30 6.44
N LEU A 7 -22.83 39.93 5.66
CA LEU A 7 -22.90 38.82 4.71
C LEU A 7 -22.91 37.50 5.50
N LEU A 8 -24.10 36.93 5.68
CA LEU A 8 -24.26 35.56 6.15
C LEU A 8 -23.75 34.60 5.06
N ALA A 9 -22.57 34.03 5.28
CA ALA A 9 -22.08 32.92 4.46
C ALA A 9 -23.06 31.76 4.59
N SER A 10 -23.69 31.36 3.48
CA SER A 10 -24.55 30.17 3.44
C SER A 10 -23.69 28.93 3.72
N PRO A 11 -24.17 27.97 4.55
CA PRO A 11 -23.41 26.76 4.83
C PRO A 11 -23.16 26.00 3.52
N ILE A 12 -21.90 25.65 3.27
CA ILE A 12 -21.50 24.80 2.15
C ILE A 12 -22.19 23.46 2.35
N LYS A 13 -23.18 23.15 1.50
CA LYS A 13 -23.91 21.89 1.56
C LYS A 13 -22.95 20.78 1.15
N GLN A 14 -22.60 19.90 2.09
CA GLN A 14 -21.75 18.75 1.81
C GLN A 14 -22.45 17.83 0.81
N SER A 15 -21.78 17.51 -0.29
CA SER A 15 -22.29 16.60 -1.32
C SER A 15 -22.58 15.23 -0.72
N THR A 16 -23.78 14.71 -0.98
CA THR A 16 -24.21 13.40 -0.48
C THR A 16 -24.24 12.35 -1.58
N LEU A 17 -24.30 12.78 -2.84
CA LEU A 17 -24.30 11.90 -4.00
C LEU A 17 -22.88 11.43 -4.30
N ARG A 18 -22.69 10.11 -4.32
CA ARG A 18 -21.43 9.47 -4.69
C ARG A 18 -21.68 8.13 -5.35
N LEU A 19 -20.88 7.82 -6.37
CA LEU A 19 -20.79 6.47 -6.91
C LEU A 19 -20.02 5.57 -5.93
N SER A 20 -20.25 4.25 -5.98
CA SER A 20 -19.35 3.30 -5.34
C SER A 20 -17.92 3.53 -5.87
N PRO A 21 -16.88 3.35 -5.03
CA PRO A 21 -15.48 3.44 -5.47
C PRO A 21 -15.12 2.51 -6.65
N LEU A 22 -15.91 1.46 -6.88
CA LEU A 22 -15.75 0.60 -8.06
C LEU A 22 -16.09 1.32 -9.38
N PHE A 23 -16.90 2.39 -9.34
CA PHE A 23 -17.24 3.24 -10.48
C PHE A 23 -16.52 4.60 -10.37
N GLN A 24 -15.23 4.58 -10.68
CA GLN A 24 -14.39 5.76 -10.79
C GLN A 24 -13.78 5.83 -12.20
N ASP A 25 -13.02 6.90 -12.47
CA ASP A 25 -12.27 7.00 -13.72
C ASP A 25 -11.40 5.75 -13.92
N GLY A 26 -11.49 5.16 -15.11
CA GLY A 26 -10.74 3.96 -15.47
C GLY A 26 -11.41 2.63 -15.07
N ALA A 27 -12.63 2.61 -14.55
CA ALA A 27 -13.25 1.34 -14.13
C ALA A 27 -13.60 0.40 -15.29
N VAL A 28 -13.70 -0.90 -14.98
CA VAL A 28 -14.21 -1.93 -15.89
C VAL A 28 -15.50 -2.52 -15.31
N VAL A 29 -16.53 -2.64 -16.13
CA VAL A 29 -17.83 -3.23 -15.77
C VAL A 29 -18.09 -4.51 -16.56
N GLN A 30 -18.79 -5.46 -15.95
CA GLN A 30 -19.09 -6.76 -16.56
C GLN A 30 -20.01 -6.59 -17.78
N ARG A 31 -19.57 -7.13 -18.92
CA ARG A 31 -20.36 -7.19 -20.16
C ARG A 31 -21.44 -8.28 -20.10
N GLY A 32 -22.45 -8.15 -20.94
CA GLY A 32 -23.47 -9.20 -21.16
C GLY A 32 -24.47 -9.37 -20.02
N ILE A 33 -24.46 -8.50 -19.02
CA ILE A 33 -25.42 -8.49 -17.92
C ILE A 33 -26.06 -7.11 -17.77
N ASP A 34 -27.20 -7.06 -17.09
CA ASP A 34 -27.75 -5.82 -16.57
C ASP A 34 -26.80 -5.26 -15.51
N VAL A 35 -25.99 -4.26 -15.91
CA VAL A 35 -24.88 -3.72 -15.12
C VAL A 35 -25.43 -3.04 -13.86
N PRO A 36 -25.13 -3.56 -12.66
CA PRO A 36 -25.54 -2.93 -11.43
C PRO A 36 -24.66 -1.71 -11.17
N VAL A 37 -25.21 -0.51 -11.31
CA VAL A 37 -24.55 0.74 -10.90
C VAL A 37 -25.13 1.15 -9.55
N PHE A 38 -24.28 1.41 -8.57
CA PHE A 38 -24.72 1.70 -7.21
C PHE A 38 -23.79 2.70 -6.53
N GLY A 39 -24.31 3.28 -5.44
CA GLY A 39 -23.61 4.29 -4.67
C GLY A 39 -24.42 4.75 -3.48
N PHE A 40 -24.15 5.97 -3.06
CA PHE A 40 -24.86 6.62 -1.96
C PHE A 40 -25.44 7.97 -2.41
N ALA A 41 -26.53 8.37 -1.79
CA ALA A 41 -27.17 9.67 -1.93
C ALA A 41 -27.90 10.01 -0.63
N ALA A 42 -28.51 11.20 -0.55
CA ALA A 42 -29.39 11.52 0.57
C ALA A 42 -30.54 10.49 0.69
N PRO A 43 -30.86 9.97 1.89
CA PRO A 43 -31.95 9.01 2.06
C PRO A 43 -33.26 9.50 1.46
N GLY A 44 -33.92 8.63 0.68
CA GLY A 44 -35.17 8.95 -0.02
C GLY A 44 -35.02 9.82 -1.28
N SER A 45 -33.81 10.27 -1.64
CA SER A 45 -33.62 11.02 -2.89
C SER A 45 -33.68 10.11 -4.10
N PHE A 46 -34.24 10.63 -5.20
CA PHE A 46 -34.21 9.95 -6.49
C PHE A 46 -32.86 10.21 -7.17
N VAL A 47 -32.23 9.14 -7.65
CA VAL A 47 -30.95 9.18 -8.39
C VAL A 47 -31.21 8.74 -9.82
N ASN A 48 -30.81 9.59 -10.77
CA ASN A 48 -30.84 9.28 -12.19
C ASN A 48 -29.43 8.93 -12.67
N VAL A 49 -29.28 7.80 -13.34
CA VAL A 49 -28.01 7.29 -13.87
C VAL A 49 -28.06 7.29 -15.39
N GLU A 50 -26.99 7.79 -16.01
CA GLU A 50 -26.83 7.83 -17.47
C GLU A 50 -25.51 7.20 -17.90
N VAL A 51 -25.55 6.32 -18.91
CA VAL A 51 -24.37 5.79 -19.58
C VAL A 51 -24.73 5.35 -21.00
N ASN A 52 -23.91 5.73 -21.99
CA ASN A 52 -24.10 5.34 -23.39
C ASN A 52 -25.53 5.63 -23.93
N GLY A 53 -26.08 6.80 -23.59
CA GLY A 53 -27.45 7.22 -23.95
C GLY A 53 -28.58 6.49 -23.22
N GLN A 54 -28.27 5.48 -22.40
CA GLN A 54 -29.25 4.84 -21.52
C GLN A 54 -29.49 5.70 -20.29
N ARG A 55 -30.75 5.74 -19.82
CA ARG A 55 -31.14 6.38 -18.57
C ARG A 55 -31.99 5.45 -17.73
N ALA A 56 -31.68 5.36 -16.44
CA ALA A 56 -32.50 4.66 -15.46
C ALA A 56 -32.30 5.31 -14.10
N GLY A 57 -33.22 5.08 -13.16
CA GLY A 57 -33.14 5.71 -11.84
C GLY A 57 -33.70 4.85 -10.73
N ALA A 58 -33.29 5.17 -9.51
CA ALA A 58 -33.71 4.51 -8.29
C ALA A 58 -33.76 5.50 -7.12
N THR A 59 -34.59 5.20 -6.13
CA THR A 59 -34.64 5.97 -4.88
C THR A 59 -33.63 5.37 -3.89
N ALA A 60 -32.82 6.24 -3.27
CA ALA A 60 -31.94 5.84 -2.18
C ALA A 60 -32.75 5.36 -0.97
N ASP A 61 -32.31 4.27 -0.36
CA ASP A 61 -32.94 3.68 0.82
C ASP A 61 -32.74 4.55 2.08
N SER A 62 -33.24 4.07 3.23
CA SER A 62 -33.11 4.78 4.51
C SER A 62 -31.66 4.94 4.99
N LYS A 63 -30.72 4.19 4.43
CA LYS A 63 -29.27 4.28 4.68
C LYS A 63 -28.54 5.04 3.58
N GLY A 64 -29.28 5.64 2.63
CA GLY A 64 -28.76 6.39 1.50
C GLY A 64 -28.22 5.53 0.37
N LYS A 65 -28.34 4.19 0.41
CA LYS A 65 -27.85 3.32 -0.65
C LYS A 65 -28.85 3.27 -1.81
N TRP A 66 -28.33 3.25 -3.03
CA TRP A 66 -29.15 3.08 -4.23
C TRP A 66 -28.46 2.14 -5.21
N ILE A 67 -29.26 1.46 -6.04
CA ILE A 67 -28.79 0.62 -7.13
C ILE A 67 -29.71 0.76 -8.33
N VAL A 68 -29.12 0.95 -9.50
CA VAL A 68 -29.78 0.98 -10.81
C VAL A 68 -29.19 -0.12 -11.66
N ARG A 69 -30.01 -0.84 -12.43
CA ARG A 69 -29.55 -1.84 -13.39
C ARG A 69 -29.63 -1.25 -14.80
N MET A 70 -28.47 -0.93 -15.37
CA MET A 70 -28.37 -0.46 -16.76
C MET A 70 -28.43 -1.68 -17.68
N LYS A 71 -29.05 -1.56 -18.86
CA LYS A 71 -29.03 -2.65 -19.84
C LYS A 71 -27.59 -2.94 -20.27
N PRO A 72 -27.28 -4.16 -20.74
CA PRO A 72 -25.92 -4.54 -21.10
C PRO A 72 -25.25 -3.50 -22.00
N LEU A 73 -24.07 -3.06 -21.60
CA LEU A 73 -23.25 -2.18 -22.42
C LEU A 73 -22.59 -3.00 -23.53
N PRO A 74 -22.45 -2.46 -24.75
CA PRO A 74 -21.58 -3.05 -25.76
C PRO A 74 -20.16 -3.19 -25.22
N VAL A 75 -19.44 -4.21 -25.67
CA VAL A 75 -18.04 -4.44 -25.29
C VAL A 75 -17.17 -3.28 -25.75
N GLY A 76 -16.20 -2.88 -24.92
CA GLY A 76 -15.27 -1.79 -25.21
C GLY A 76 -15.62 -0.54 -24.43
N GLY A 77 -15.58 0.61 -25.10
CA GLY A 77 -15.63 1.95 -24.48
C GLY A 77 -14.71 2.90 -25.24
N PRO A 78 -14.28 4.02 -24.64
CA PRO A 78 -14.61 4.46 -23.29
C PRO A 78 -16.06 4.98 -23.17
N TYR A 79 -16.72 4.66 -22.06
CA TYR A 79 -17.99 5.25 -21.68
C TYR A 79 -17.80 6.31 -20.58
N ILE A 80 -18.79 7.21 -20.49
CA ILE A 80 -18.96 8.11 -19.34
C ILE A 80 -20.21 7.65 -18.61
N LEU A 81 -20.04 7.29 -17.34
CA LEU A 81 -21.11 7.00 -16.41
C LEU A 81 -21.35 8.24 -15.56
N SER A 82 -22.58 8.72 -15.49
CA SER A 82 -22.96 9.82 -14.60
C SER A 82 -24.15 9.45 -13.73
N ALA A 83 -24.16 9.99 -12.52
CA ALA A 83 -25.31 9.94 -11.61
C ALA A 83 -25.66 11.36 -11.19
N SER A 84 -26.94 11.69 -11.17
CA SER A 84 -27.45 12.99 -10.73
C SER A 84 -28.60 12.84 -9.73
N SER A 85 -28.64 13.72 -8.74
CA SER A 85 -29.66 13.76 -7.70
C SER A 85 -29.65 15.13 -7.03
N ASN A 86 -30.82 15.74 -6.82
CA ASN A 86 -30.96 17.00 -6.09
C ASN A 86 -30.05 18.16 -6.58
N GLY A 87 -29.75 18.23 -7.88
CA GLY A 87 -28.86 19.23 -8.46
C GLY A 87 -27.36 18.91 -8.35
N GLU A 88 -26.98 17.83 -7.67
CA GLU A 88 -25.62 17.29 -7.68
C GLU A 88 -25.43 16.36 -8.89
N THR A 89 -24.21 16.31 -9.43
CA THR A 89 -23.83 15.34 -10.48
C THR A 89 -22.42 14.84 -10.20
N VAL A 90 -22.27 13.52 -10.23
CA VAL A 90 -20.99 12.82 -10.17
C VAL A 90 -20.80 11.99 -11.42
N SER A 91 -19.57 11.81 -11.86
CA SER A 91 -19.26 11.07 -13.08
C SER A 91 -17.97 10.29 -12.96
N ALA A 92 -17.95 9.14 -13.62
CA ALA A 92 -16.79 8.30 -13.85
C ALA A 92 -16.56 8.16 -15.35
N ARG A 93 -15.37 8.50 -15.81
CA ARG A 93 -14.95 8.52 -17.22
C ARG A 93 -14.09 7.31 -17.54
N ASP A 94 -13.86 7.11 -18.83
CA ASP A 94 -13.02 6.01 -19.31
C ASP A 94 -13.48 4.66 -18.75
N ILE A 95 -14.79 4.42 -18.74
CA ILE A 95 -15.37 3.15 -18.30
C ILE A 95 -15.30 2.15 -19.46
N LEU A 96 -14.76 0.97 -19.20
CA LEU A 96 -14.76 -0.13 -20.17
C LEU A 96 -15.81 -1.18 -19.80
N SER A 97 -16.48 -1.76 -20.80
CA SER A 97 -17.30 -2.95 -20.64
C SER A 97 -16.54 -4.17 -21.15
N GLY A 98 -16.33 -5.14 -20.26
CA GLY A 98 -15.45 -6.30 -20.47
C GLY A 98 -15.72 -7.42 -19.48
N GLU A 99 -14.74 -8.27 -19.21
CA GLU A 99 -14.84 -9.27 -18.13
C GLU A 99 -14.30 -8.69 -16.82
N VAL A 100 -14.98 -8.94 -15.70
CA VAL A 100 -14.54 -8.51 -14.37
C VAL A 100 -14.39 -9.73 -13.46
N TRP A 101 -13.20 -9.88 -12.87
CA TRP A 101 -12.86 -11.02 -12.00
C TRP A 101 -12.39 -10.55 -10.64
N LEU A 102 -12.69 -11.33 -9.61
CA LEU A 102 -12.20 -11.11 -8.25
C LEU A 102 -10.95 -11.94 -8.00
N ALA A 103 -9.86 -11.28 -7.62
CA ALA A 103 -8.59 -11.88 -7.23
C ALA A 103 -8.38 -11.66 -5.71
N SER A 104 -8.58 -12.71 -4.92
CA SER A 104 -8.54 -12.67 -3.45
C SER A 104 -7.67 -13.79 -2.87
N GLY A 105 -7.40 -13.72 -1.57
CA GLY A 105 -6.57 -14.69 -0.84
C GLY A 105 -5.41 -14.04 -0.09
N GLN A 106 -4.31 -14.78 0.03
CA GLN A 106 -3.14 -14.39 0.82
C GLN A 106 -1.92 -14.02 -0.06
N SER A 107 -0.71 -14.19 0.49
CA SER A 107 0.59 -13.73 -0.06
C SER A 107 0.85 -14.15 -1.50
N ASN A 108 0.44 -15.34 -1.94
CA ASN A 108 0.62 -15.74 -3.34
C ASN A 108 -0.21 -14.91 -4.32
N MET A 109 -1.43 -14.53 -3.94
CA MET A 109 -2.27 -13.63 -4.76
C MET A 109 -1.82 -12.17 -4.60
N GLU A 110 -1.24 -11.81 -3.46
CA GLU A 110 -0.69 -10.48 -3.23
C GLU A 110 0.64 -10.23 -3.93
N TRP A 111 1.40 -11.31 -4.23
CA TRP A 111 2.75 -11.24 -4.78
C TRP A 111 2.82 -10.24 -5.94
N PRO A 112 3.64 -9.19 -5.83
CA PRO A 112 3.67 -8.12 -6.81
C PRO A 112 4.38 -8.58 -8.09
N GLU A 113 3.89 -8.14 -9.25
CA GLU A 113 4.50 -8.45 -10.54
C GLU A 113 5.95 -7.94 -10.64
N ALA A 114 6.31 -6.86 -9.93
CA ALA A 114 7.70 -6.38 -9.86
C ALA A 114 8.68 -7.39 -9.22
N ALA A 115 8.17 -8.33 -8.41
CA ALA A 115 8.94 -9.40 -7.79
C ALA A 115 8.78 -10.75 -8.52
N ALA A 116 8.15 -10.76 -9.70
CA ALA A 116 8.02 -11.95 -10.53
C ALA A 116 9.18 -12.05 -11.53
N ASP A 117 9.63 -13.27 -11.83
CA ASP A 117 10.73 -13.53 -12.77
C ASP A 117 10.49 -12.94 -14.17
N ASP A 118 9.22 -12.87 -14.59
CA ASP A 118 8.78 -12.43 -15.93
C ASP A 118 8.44 -10.92 -15.99
N TYR A 119 8.87 -10.11 -15.01
CA TYR A 119 8.46 -8.69 -14.91
C TYR A 119 8.75 -7.85 -16.16
N GLU A 120 9.92 -8.03 -16.80
CA GLU A 120 10.27 -7.31 -18.04
C GLU A 120 9.30 -7.62 -19.18
N ARG A 121 8.89 -8.88 -19.29
CA ARG A 121 7.88 -9.30 -20.26
C ARG A 121 6.54 -8.65 -19.93
N ALA A 122 6.13 -8.64 -18.67
CA ALA A 122 4.89 -8.00 -18.24
C ALA A 122 4.84 -6.52 -18.61
N LYS A 123 5.94 -5.77 -18.43
CA LYS A 123 6.04 -4.37 -18.88
C LYS A 123 5.86 -4.24 -20.39
N SER A 124 6.47 -5.12 -21.18
CA SER A 124 6.37 -5.08 -22.65
C SER A 124 4.99 -5.45 -23.19
N GLU A 125 4.26 -6.28 -22.46
CA GLU A 125 2.92 -6.78 -22.84
C GLU A 125 1.78 -5.99 -22.17
N ALA A 126 2.11 -5.01 -21.33
CA ALA A 126 1.15 -4.19 -20.60
C ALA A 126 0.24 -3.42 -21.57
N ARG A 127 -1.08 -3.57 -21.39
CA ARG A 127 -2.08 -2.90 -22.22
C ARG A 127 -3.15 -2.19 -21.40
N PRO A 128 -3.55 -0.96 -21.76
CA PRO A 128 -4.47 -0.16 -20.95
C PRO A 128 -5.92 -0.68 -20.92
N ASP A 129 -6.27 -1.65 -21.77
CA ASP A 129 -7.54 -2.39 -21.73
C ASP A 129 -7.56 -3.51 -20.66
N ILE A 130 -6.43 -3.76 -20.00
CA ILE A 130 -6.34 -4.56 -18.77
C ILE A 130 -6.17 -3.61 -17.59
N ARG A 131 -7.02 -3.73 -16.57
CA ARG A 131 -7.04 -2.82 -15.42
C ARG A 131 -7.21 -3.58 -14.12
N MET A 132 -6.60 -3.08 -13.05
CA MET A 132 -6.69 -3.69 -11.72
C MET A 132 -7.19 -2.66 -10.70
N PHE A 133 -8.28 -2.98 -10.02
CA PHE A 133 -8.76 -2.25 -8.85
C PHE A 133 -8.13 -2.83 -7.60
N THR A 134 -7.20 -2.10 -6.99
CA THR A 134 -6.55 -2.56 -5.74
C THR A 134 -7.32 -2.00 -4.55
N VAL A 135 -7.89 -2.89 -3.73
CA VAL A 135 -8.59 -2.52 -2.49
C VAL A 135 -7.58 -2.18 -1.40
N GLU A 136 -7.79 -1.06 -0.70
CA GLU A 136 -7.00 -0.71 0.49
C GLU A 136 -7.26 -1.70 1.61
N LYS A 137 -6.17 -2.16 2.23
CA LYS A 137 -6.19 -3.09 3.35
C LYS A 137 -6.79 -2.43 4.59
N VAL A 138 -7.87 -2.99 5.10
CA VAL A 138 -8.51 -2.55 6.34
C VAL A 138 -9.00 -3.75 7.13
N THR A 139 -8.67 -3.78 8.42
CA THR A 139 -9.23 -4.77 9.35
C THR A 139 -10.61 -4.32 9.82
N ALA A 140 -11.58 -5.22 9.83
CA ALA A 140 -12.90 -4.96 10.39
C ALA A 140 -13.47 -6.20 11.07
N ASN A 141 -14.12 -6.02 12.22
CA ASN A 141 -14.73 -7.11 12.97
C ASN A 141 -16.12 -7.51 12.43
N ALA A 142 -16.65 -6.72 11.49
CA ALA A 142 -17.90 -6.94 10.78
C ALA A 142 -17.78 -6.44 9.32
N PRO A 143 -18.58 -6.98 8.38
CA PRO A 143 -18.57 -6.51 7.00
C PRO A 143 -18.82 -5.01 6.88
N LEU A 144 -17.95 -4.31 6.16
CA LEU A 144 -18.11 -2.90 5.86
C LEU A 144 -19.08 -2.71 4.70
N ASN A 145 -19.74 -1.56 4.67
CA ASN A 145 -20.69 -1.20 3.61
C ASN A 145 -20.04 -0.42 2.47
N ASP A 146 -18.74 -0.16 2.57
CA ASP A 146 -17.95 0.65 1.66
C ASP A 146 -16.49 0.20 1.71
N LEU A 147 -15.71 0.61 0.73
CA LEU A 147 -14.30 0.28 0.62
C LEU A 147 -13.50 1.48 0.13
N LYS A 148 -12.18 1.37 0.13
CA LYS A 148 -11.30 2.29 -0.58
C LYS A 148 -10.45 1.49 -1.55
N GLY A 149 -10.06 2.11 -2.64
CA GLY A 149 -9.24 1.48 -3.66
C GLY A 149 -9.14 2.35 -4.90
N ARG A 150 -8.35 1.89 -5.87
CA ARG A 150 -8.19 2.59 -7.15
C ARG A 150 -8.01 1.60 -8.29
N TRP A 151 -8.56 1.96 -9.45
CA TRP A 151 -8.24 1.35 -10.73
C TRP A 151 -6.92 1.92 -11.25
N ASP A 152 -6.02 1.02 -11.62
CA ASP A 152 -4.83 1.33 -12.40
C ASP A 152 -4.95 0.59 -13.74
N ALA A 153 -4.72 1.30 -14.85
CA ALA A 153 -4.58 0.66 -16.17
C ALA A 153 -3.18 0.06 -16.30
N ALA A 154 -3.05 -1.11 -16.92
CA ALA A 154 -1.74 -1.74 -17.09
C ALA A 154 -0.88 -0.91 -18.05
N SER A 155 0.32 -0.56 -17.58
CA SER A 155 1.37 0.14 -18.30
C SER A 155 2.72 -0.31 -17.75
N ALA A 156 3.81 0.00 -18.45
CA ALA A 156 5.17 -0.28 -17.96
C ALA A 156 5.46 0.35 -16.57
N ASN A 157 4.75 1.42 -16.19
CA ASN A 157 4.96 2.12 -14.92
C ASN A 157 4.05 1.63 -13.78
N SER A 158 2.88 1.09 -14.10
CA SER A 158 1.89 0.65 -13.10
C SER A 158 1.95 -0.84 -12.82
N ILE A 159 2.35 -1.65 -13.80
CA ILE A 159 2.23 -3.11 -13.74
C ILE A 159 3.01 -3.72 -12.58
N GLY A 160 4.13 -3.13 -12.16
CA GLY A 160 4.92 -3.65 -11.04
C GLY A 160 4.16 -3.77 -9.71
N LYS A 161 3.07 -3.00 -9.54
CA LYS A 161 2.22 -3.04 -8.33
C LYS A 161 1.07 -4.04 -8.42
N PHE A 162 0.85 -4.65 -9.58
CA PHE A 162 -0.27 -5.57 -9.78
C PHE A 162 0.03 -6.90 -9.09
N SER A 163 -1.01 -7.61 -8.68
CA SER A 163 -0.91 -9.04 -8.38
C SER A 163 -0.34 -9.78 -9.59
N ALA A 164 0.73 -10.55 -9.39
CA ALA A 164 1.37 -11.27 -10.49
C ALA A 164 0.47 -12.36 -11.08
N VAL A 165 -0.23 -13.07 -10.19
CA VAL A 165 -1.25 -14.07 -10.57
C VAL A 165 -2.42 -13.38 -11.27
N GLY A 166 -2.91 -12.26 -10.72
CA GLY A 166 -4.01 -11.49 -11.30
C GLY A 166 -3.68 -10.94 -12.68
N TRP A 167 -2.47 -10.41 -12.87
CA TRP A 167 -1.96 -9.93 -14.17
C TRP A 167 -1.87 -11.08 -15.18
N SER A 168 -1.19 -12.16 -14.83
CA SER A 168 -1.00 -13.31 -15.73
C SER A 168 -2.33 -13.88 -16.22
N PHE A 169 -3.31 -14.00 -15.31
CA PHE A 169 -4.66 -14.42 -15.63
C PHE A 169 -5.37 -13.42 -16.56
N ALA A 170 -5.33 -12.12 -16.22
CA ALA A 170 -5.98 -11.08 -17.01
C ALA A 170 -5.40 -10.96 -18.42
N ARG A 171 -4.07 -11.05 -18.56
CA ARG A 171 -3.36 -11.05 -19.83
C ARG A 171 -3.82 -12.18 -20.72
N GLU A 172 -3.94 -13.40 -20.18
CA GLU A 172 -4.37 -14.56 -20.95
C GLU A 172 -5.83 -14.44 -21.39
N LEU A 173 -6.72 -13.99 -20.50
CA LEU A 173 -8.11 -13.73 -20.87
C LEU A 173 -8.24 -12.65 -21.94
N ASN A 174 -7.51 -11.54 -21.78
CA ASN A 174 -7.52 -10.46 -22.76
C ASN A 174 -7.05 -10.94 -24.14
N ARG A 175 -6.00 -11.77 -24.21
CA ARG A 175 -5.53 -12.39 -25.47
C ARG A 175 -6.57 -13.30 -26.11
N ARG A 176 -7.23 -14.16 -25.32
CA ARG A 176 -8.17 -15.15 -25.84
C ARG A 176 -9.52 -14.55 -26.24
N LEU A 177 -10.01 -13.61 -25.43
CA LEU A 177 -11.34 -13.04 -25.59
C LEU A 177 -11.32 -11.76 -26.42
N ASN A 178 -10.17 -11.08 -26.50
CA ASN A 178 -10.02 -9.78 -27.17
C ASN A 178 -11.03 -8.73 -26.67
N VAL A 179 -11.22 -8.68 -25.34
CA VAL A 179 -12.09 -7.73 -24.65
C VAL A 179 -11.35 -7.09 -23.47
N PRO A 180 -11.77 -5.91 -22.99
CA PRO A 180 -11.23 -5.35 -21.76
C PRO A 180 -11.35 -6.30 -20.57
N ILE A 181 -10.35 -6.31 -19.70
CA ILE A 181 -10.35 -7.15 -18.49
C ILE A 181 -10.13 -6.29 -17.26
N GLY A 182 -11.03 -6.40 -16.29
CA GLY A 182 -10.91 -5.80 -14.96
C GLY A 182 -10.62 -6.86 -13.92
N ILE A 183 -9.60 -6.66 -13.09
CA ILE A 183 -9.35 -7.47 -11.89
C ILE A 183 -9.65 -6.64 -10.66
N ILE A 184 -10.54 -7.10 -9.80
CA ILE A 184 -10.72 -6.55 -8.45
C ILE A 184 -9.79 -7.33 -7.53
N HIS A 185 -8.72 -6.68 -7.09
CA HIS A 185 -7.67 -7.26 -6.26
C HIS A 185 -7.94 -6.96 -4.78
N THR A 186 -8.21 -8.00 -4.01
CA THR A 186 -8.61 -7.91 -2.60
C THR A 186 -7.75 -8.76 -1.67
N SER A 187 -6.63 -9.33 -2.13
CA SER A 187 -5.80 -10.21 -1.30
C SER A 187 -5.02 -9.44 -0.24
N TRP A 188 -4.66 -10.14 0.84
CA TRP A 188 -3.77 -9.63 1.87
C TRP A 188 -2.94 -10.77 2.46
N GLY A 189 -1.62 -10.75 2.25
CA GLY A 189 -0.69 -11.72 2.79
C GLY A 189 -0.55 -11.68 4.31
N GLY A 190 -0.16 -12.82 4.89
CA GLY A 190 -0.06 -12.99 6.35
C GLY A 190 -1.40 -13.10 7.07
N THR A 191 -2.53 -13.01 6.36
CA THR A 191 -3.85 -13.20 6.97
C THR A 191 -4.23 -14.69 7.08
N PRO A 192 -4.86 -15.10 8.19
CA PRO A 192 -5.33 -16.47 8.36
C PRO A 192 -6.59 -16.73 7.50
N ALA A 193 -6.85 -17.97 7.11
CA ALA A 193 -7.97 -18.33 6.24
C ALA A 193 -9.35 -17.97 6.84
N GLU A 194 -9.44 -17.97 8.17
CA GLU A 194 -10.62 -17.61 8.96
C GLU A 194 -11.03 -16.15 8.73
N ALA A 195 -10.08 -15.25 8.41
CA ALA A 195 -10.39 -13.85 8.10
C ALA A 195 -11.20 -13.69 6.80
N TRP A 196 -11.12 -14.67 5.90
CA TRP A 196 -11.82 -14.70 4.61
C TRP A 196 -13.08 -15.56 4.62
N THR A 197 -13.41 -16.14 5.78
CA THR A 197 -14.55 -17.05 5.95
C THR A 197 -15.59 -16.36 6.83
N SER A 198 -16.87 -16.44 6.45
CA SER A 198 -17.91 -15.78 7.24
C SER A 198 -17.99 -16.37 8.66
N ARG A 199 -18.31 -15.53 9.64
CA ARG A 199 -18.49 -15.94 11.04
C ARG A 199 -19.51 -17.06 11.17
N GLU A 200 -20.58 -17.00 10.38
CA GLU A 200 -21.63 -18.02 10.33
C GLU A 200 -21.09 -19.36 9.86
N ALA A 201 -20.26 -19.36 8.80
CA ALA A 201 -19.66 -20.58 8.27
C ALA A 201 -18.66 -21.22 9.24
N LEU A 202 -17.84 -20.41 9.91
CA LEU A 202 -16.92 -20.88 10.96
C LEU A 202 -17.70 -21.44 12.16
N SER A 203 -18.70 -20.72 12.65
CA SER A 203 -19.49 -21.12 13.82
C SER A 203 -20.34 -22.37 13.59
N ALA A 204 -20.76 -22.61 12.35
CA ALA A 204 -21.52 -23.80 11.97
C ALA A 204 -20.70 -25.10 12.02
N LYS A 205 -19.36 -25.02 12.12
CA LYS A 205 -18.47 -26.18 12.24
C LYS A 205 -17.97 -26.31 13.68
N PRO A 206 -18.33 -27.37 14.43
CA PRO A 206 -17.90 -27.55 15.81
C PRO A 206 -16.37 -27.47 16.01
N ALA A 207 -15.58 -27.94 15.03
CA ALA A 207 -14.13 -27.89 15.07
C ALA A 207 -13.54 -26.47 14.90
N LEU A 208 -14.28 -25.55 14.27
CA LEU A 208 -13.82 -24.17 14.00
C LEU A 208 -14.44 -23.14 14.95
N LYS A 209 -15.56 -23.46 15.59
CA LYS A 209 -16.23 -22.58 16.56
C LYS A 209 -15.29 -22.05 17.66
N PRO A 210 -14.34 -22.82 18.23
CA PRO A 210 -13.41 -22.29 19.22
C PRO A 210 -12.57 -21.11 18.75
N MET A 211 -12.28 -21.00 17.45
CA MET A 211 -11.55 -19.85 16.88
C MET A 211 -12.37 -18.57 16.96
N VAL A 212 -13.68 -18.67 16.70
CA VAL A 212 -14.61 -17.53 16.82
C VAL A 212 -14.75 -17.12 18.28
N ASP A 213 -14.89 -18.09 19.19
CA ASP A 213 -15.02 -17.82 20.62
C ASP A 213 -13.74 -17.15 21.19
N ALA A 214 -12.56 -17.60 20.74
CA ALA A 214 -11.27 -17.01 21.11
C ALA A 214 -11.13 -15.58 20.59
N LEU A 215 -11.54 -15.32 19.34
CA LEU A 215 -11.54 -13.97 18.76
C LEU A 215 -12.46 -13.03 19.55
N ASP A 216 -13.67 -13.47 19.89
CA ASP A 216 -14.64 -12.66 20.64
C ASP A 216 -14.16 -12.38 22.07
N ALA A 217 -13.43 -13.32 22.68
CA ALA A 217 -12.78 -13.09 23.97
C ALA A 217 -11.64 -12.06 23.86
N ALA A 218 -10.75 -12.21 22.88
CA ALA A 218 -9.61 -11.31 22.66
C ALA A 218 -10.04 -9.87 22.33
N GLN A 219 -11.14 -9.70 21.59
CA GLN A 219 -11.64 -8.39 21.17
C GLN A 219 -12.08 -7.49 22.34
N LYS A 220 -12.48 -8.06 23.48
CA LYS A 220 -12.96 -7.27 24.63
C LYS A 220 -11.87 -6.35 25.19
N ASP A 221 -10.65 -6.84 25.26
CA ASP A 221 -9.51 -6.12 25.83
C ASP A 221 -8.57 -5.56 24.75
N TYR A 222 -8.83 -5.86 23.47
CA TYR A 222 -7.95 -5.49 22.36
C TYR A 222 -7.57 -4.01 22.32
N PRO A 223 -8.48 -3.02 22.51
CA PRO A 223 -8.08 -1.62 22.51
C PRO A 223 -7.04 -1.29 23.58
N ALA A 224 -7.22 -1.83 24.80
CA ALA A 224 -6.28 -1.60 25.90
C ALA A 224 -4.95 -2.33 25.66
N GLN A 225 -5.01 -3.59 25.19
CA GLN A 225 -3.81 -4.36 24.83
C GLN A 225 -3.03 -3.71 23.69
N TYR A 226 -3.71 -3.17 22.68
CA TYR A 226 -3.09 -2.50 21.55
C TYR A 226 -2.40 -1.19 21.97
N GLU A 227 -3.03 -0.38 22.83
CA GLU A 227 -2.37 0.81 23.39
C GLU A 227 -1.17 0.44 24.27
N ALA A 228 -1.29 -0.61 25.09
CA ALA A 228 -0.18 -1.10 25.91
C ALA A 228 0.98 -1.63 25.04
N TYR A 229 0.68 -2.38 23.98
CA TYR A 229 1.65 -2.86 22.98
C TYR A 229 2.35 -1.69 22.30
N LYS A 230 1.61 -0.72 21.77
CA LYS A 230 2.20 0.47 21.14
C LYS A 230 3.09 1.25 22.11
N LYS A 231 2.73 1.32 23.40
CA LYS A 231 3.56 1.95 24.41
C LYS A 231 4.83 1.13 24.67
N ALA A 232 4.70 -0.18 24.90
CA ALA A 232 5.83 -1.07 25.13
C ALA A 232 6.80 -1.08 23.95
N MET A 233 6.29 -1.09 22.72
CA MET A 233 7.10 -1.00 21.50
C MET A 233 7.81 0.36 21.40
N ARG A 234 7.13 1.48 21.66
CA ARG A 234 7.77 2.80 21.75
C ARG A 234 8.86 2.85 22.81
N ASP A 235 8.62 2.29 23.98
CA ASP A 235 9.59 2.26 25.08
C ASP A 235 10.79 1.37 24.72
N PHE A 236 10.56 0.21 24.11
CA PHE A 236 11.60 -0.70 23.63
C PHE A 236 12.46 -0.05 22.54
N ILE A 237 11.82 0.54 21.53
CA ILE A 237 12.48 1.29 20.47
C ILE A 237 13.25 2.46 21.07
N ASN A 238 12.69 3.28 21.94
CA ASN A 238 13.40 4.41 22.54
C ASN A 238 14.59 3.97 23.40
N PHE A 239 14.43 2.90 24.19
CA PHE A 239 15.51 2.35 24.99
C PHE A 239 16.65 1.84 24.11
N LYS A 240 16.33 1.13 23.02
CA LYS A 240 17.34 0.57 22.13
C LYS A 240 17.90 1.59 21.15
N HIS A 241 17.12 2.53 20.60
CA HIS A 241 17.56 3.61 19.70
C HIS A 241 18.25 4.79 20.42
N GLY A 242 18.10 4.90 21.73
CA GLY A 242 18.81 5.91 22.51
C GLY A 242 20.33 5.79 22.39
N SER A 243 21.04 6.89 22.67
CA SER A 243 22.50 6.95 22.72
C SER A 243 23.12 6.11 23.85
N ASN A 244 22.30 5.50 24.70
CA ASN A 244 22.71 4.61 25.78
C ASN A 244 22.83 3.15 25.32
N ASN A 245 23.51 2.93 24.18
CA ASN A 245 23.86 1.59 23.69
C ASN A 245 25.36 1.51 23.41
N GLU A 246 25.89 0.30 23.41
CA GLU A 246 27.33 0.03 23.28
C GLU A 246 27.97 0.74 22.07
N GLY A 247 27.27 0.78 20.94
CA GLY A 247 27.79 1.43 19.74
C GLY A 247 27.99 2.93 19.88
N PHE A 248 27.02 3.64 20.45
CA PHE A 248 27.18 5.07 20.71
C PHE A 248 28.17 5.36 21.83
N MET A 249 28.21 4.52 22.88
CA MET A 249 29.19 4.66 23.97
C MET A 249 30.63 4.47 23.49
N ASN A 250 30.84 3.59 22.51
CA ASN A 250 32.14 3.35 21.89
C ASN A 250 32.37 4.14 20.59
N ASN A 251 31.45 5.04 20.23
CA ASN A 251 31.55 5.94 19.08
C ASN A 251 31.69 5.21 17.72
N TRP A 252 31.02 4.07 17.55
CA TRP A 252 31.09 3.22 16.35
C TRP A 252 30.62 3.90 15.05
N GLN A 253 29.90 5.01 15.13
CA GLN A 253 29.50 5.81 13.98
C GLN A 253 30.64 6.66 13.40
N ALA A 254 31.69 6.94 14.18
CA ALA A 254 32.67 7.96 13.82
C ALA A 254 33.59 7.54 12.67
N ALA A 255 34.08 8.51 11.90
CA ALA A 255 34.92 8.26 10.74
C ALA A 255 36.23 7.52 11.12
N GLU A 256 36.80 7.89 12.27
CA GLU A 256 38.08 7.42 12.79
C GLU A 256 38.00 6.14 13.63
N PHE A 257 36.81 5.60 13.87
CA PHE A 257 36.68 4.37 14.64
C PHE A 257 37.36 3.18 13.93
N ASP A 258 38.19 2.44 14.68
CA ASP A 258 38.91 1.26 14.21
C ASP A 258 38.03 0.01 14.32
N ASP A 259 37.49 -0.41 13.18
CA ASP A 259 36.65 -1.59 13.02
C ASP A 259 37.43 -2.84 12.59
N SER A 260 38.76 -2.84 12.65
CA SER A 260 39.60 -3.97 12.23
C SER A 260 39.38 -5.26 13.03
N SER A 261 38.76 -5.15 14.21
CA SER A 261 38.38 -6.30 15.06
C SER A 261 37.00 -6.88 14.71
N TRP A 262 36.23 -6.23 13.83
CA TRP A 262 34.89 -6.66 13.47
C TRP A 262 34.93 -7.78 12.44
N SER A 263 33.89 -8.60 12.43
CA SER A 263 33.73 -9.66 11.42
C SER A 263 33.28 -9.05 10.09
N GLU A 264 33.89 -9.50 9.00
CA GLU A 264 33.40 -9.18 7.66
C GLU A 264 32.17 -10.04 7.33
N VAL A 265 31.15 -9.40 6.75
CA VAL A 265 29.92 -10.05 6.31
C VAL A 265 29.65 -9.74 4.84
N PRO A 266 29.22 -10.71 4.02
CA PRO A 266 28.82 -10.43 2.64
C PRO A 266 27.60 -9.50 2.62
N ALA A 267 27.60 -8.55 1.68
CA ALA A 267 26.44 -7.69 1.45
C ALA A 267 25.19 -8.54 1.10
N GLY A 268 24.02 -8.15 1.62
CA GLY A 268 22.78 -8.92 1.43
C GLY A 268 22.59 -10.08 2.40
N THR A 269 23.44 -10.22 3.43
CA THR A 269 23.34 -11.30 4.43
C THR A 269 22.52 -10.84 5.63
N LEU A 270 21.52 -11.64 6.00
CA LEU A 270 20.77 -11.51 7.26
C LEU A 270 21.61 -12.04 8.43
N PHE A 271 21.50 -11.40 9.61
CA PHE A 271 21.94 -12.01 10.86
C PHE A 271 20.86 -12.96 11.41
N ALA A 272 21.25 -13.79 12.38
CA ALA A 272 20.50 -14.96 12.83
C ALA A 272 19.08 -14.64 13.34
N ASP A 273 18.17 -15.62 13.16
CA ASP A 273 16.75 -15.57 13.53
C ASP A 273 16.47 -15.38 15.03
N ASP A 274 17.50 -15.48 15.89
CA ASP A 274 17.39 -15.42 17.35
C ASP A 274 17.99 -14.14 17.97
N PHE A 275 18.28 -13.12 17.15
CA PHE A 275 18.86 -11.86 17.61
C PHE A 275 17.89 -10.66 17.44
N ASP A 276 17.17 -10.34 18.51
CA ASP A 276 16.42 -9.08 18.60
C ASP A 276 17.34 -7.97 19.13
N GLY A 277 17.73 -7.00 18.29
CA GLY A 277 18.73 -6.02 18.70
C GLY A 277 19.29 -5.12 17.61
N ALA A 278 20.46 -4.55 17.88
CA ALA A 278 21.14 -3.66 16.95
C ALA A 278 22.45 -4.26 16.45
N ALA A 279 22.61 -4.33 15.13
CA ALA A 279 23.87 -4.63 14.47
C ALA A 279 24.45 -3.36 13.84
N TRP A 280 25.77 -3.22 13.87
CA TRP A 280 26.47 -2.13 13.21
C TRP A 280 27.28 -2.64 12.04
N TYR A 281 27.17 -1.93 10.93
CA TYR A 281 27.91 -2.18 9.70
C TYR A 281 28.74 -0.95 9.38
N ARG A 282 29.94 -1.18 8.87
CA ARG A 282 30.83 -0.12 8.41
C ARG A 282 31.42 -0.48 7.05
N LYS A 283 31.50 0.52 6.18
CA LYS A 283 32.14 0.39 4.87
C LYS A 283 32.95 1.63 4.56
N THR A 284 34.25 1.46 4.34
CA THR A 284 35.08 2.49 3.73
C THR A 284 34.82 2.54 2.23
N ILE A 285 34.61 3.75 1.72
CA ILE A 285 34.44 4.04 0.29
C ILE A 285 35.46 5.09 -0.15
N ASP A 286 35.82 5.08 -1.43
CA ASP A 286 36.64 6.14 -2.03
C ASP A 286 35.74 7.09 -2.83
N VAL A 287 35.77 8.37 -2.46
CA VAL A 287 34.97 9.43 -3.08
C VAL A 287 35.87 10.24 -4.02
N PRO A 288 35.56 10.28 -5.33
CA PRO A 288 36.34 11.07 -6.28
C PRO A 288 36.36 12.57 -5.94
N ALA A 289 37.48 13.23 -6.18
CA ALA A 289 37.60 14.68 -5.97
C ALA A 289 36.55 15.49 -6.76
N SER A 290 36.08 14.97 -7.89
CA SER A 290 35.03 15.59 -8.72
C SER A 290 33.63 15.56 -8.09
N TRP A 291 33.44 14.86 -6.97
CA TRP A 291 32.18 14.76 -6.23
C TRP A 291 32.12 15.73 -5.04
N VAL A 292 33.26 16.30 -4.63
CA VAL A 292 33.32 17.27 -3.54
C VAL A 292 32.41 18.46 -3.85
N GLY A 293 31.60 18.86 -2.87
CA GLY A 293 30.65 19.97 -3.01
C GLY A 293 29.41 19.64 -3.86
N LYS A 294 29.17 18.36 -4.20
CA LYS A 294 27.92 17.90 -4.81
C LYS A 294 27.05 17.19 -3.80
N GLU A 295 25.73 17.26 -3.98
CA GLU A 295 24.80 16.42 -3.25
C GLU A 295 24.93 14.99 -3.77
N LEU A 296 25.06 14.02 -2.87
CA LEU A 296 25.09 12.60 -3.22
C LEU A 296 23.83 11.91 -2.74
N THR A 297 23.46 10.83 -3.42
CA THR A 297 22.43 9.89 -2.94
C THR A 297 23.12 8.59 -2.58
N LEU A 298 22.98 8.18 -1.32
CA LEU A 298 23.39 6.86 -0.82
C LEU A 298 22.21 5.91 -0.94
N THR A 299 22.41 4.76 -1.57
CA THR A 299 21.43 3.67 -1.64
C THR A 299 22.02 2.48 -0.87
N LEU A 300 21.24 1.84 0.00
CA LEU A 300 21.72 0.74 0.86
C LEU A 300 20.99 -0.58 0.62
N GLY A 301 20.15 -0.69 -0.41
CA GLY A 301 19.20 -1.78 -0.53
C GLY A 301 18.15 -1.79 0.60
N ALA A 302 17.35 -2.86 0.66
CA ALA A 302 16.37 -3.05 1.74
C ALA A 302 17.06 -3.30 3.09
N ILE A 303 16.45 -2.83 4.18
CA ILE A 303 16.96 -3.02 5.55
C ILE A 303 15.79 -3.41 6.46
N ASP A 304 16.03 -4.42 7.27
CA ASP A 304 15.08 -4.99 8.23
C ASP A 304 15.49 -4.69 9.68
N ASP A 305 14.68 -4.08 10.55
CA ASP A 305 13.43 -3.32 10.31
C ASP A 305 13.73 -1.83 10.12
N TYR A 306 14.62 -1.31 10.96
CA TYR A 306 14.94 0.11 11.05
C TYR A 306 16.43 0.36 10.91
N ASP A 307 16.78 1.53 10.38
CA ASP A 307 18.18 1.93 10.32
C ASP A 307 18.43 3.34 10.85
N THR A 308 19.68 3.59 11.20
CA THR A 308 20.22 4.94 11.25
C THR A 308 21.56 4.93 10.54
N THR A 309 21.67 5.78 9.52
CA THR A 309 22.79 5.80 8.60
C THR A 309 23.63 7.07 8.78
N TYR A 310 24.95 6.89 8.77
CA TYR A 310 25.96 7.92 8.97
C TYR A 310 26.96 7.94 7.81
N PHE A 311 27.40 9.14 7.46
CA PHE A 311 28.51 9.40 6.55
C PHE A 311 29.56 10.21 7.31
N ASP A 312 30.76 9.64 7.50
CA ASP A 312 31.84 10.20 8.32
C ASP A 312 31.36 10.65 9.72
N GLY A 313 30.54 9.82 10.38
CA GLY A 313 29.97 10.12 11.69
C GLY A 313 28.80 11.10 11.70
N ILE A 314 28.44 11.70 10.57
CA ILE A 314 27.29 12.61 10.45
C ILE A 314 26.07 11.82 10.01
N ARG A 315 24.97 11.88 10.78
CA ARG A 315 23.72 11.19 10.42
C ARG A 315 23.14 11.78 9.13
N VAL A 316 22.95 10.94 8.12
CA VAL A 316 22.36 11.31 6.81
C VAL A 316 20.95 10.75 6.62
N GLY A 317 20.56 9.76 7.43
CA GLY A 317 19.26 9.10 7.30
C GLY A 317 18.86 8.27 8.51
N ARG A 318 17.57 7.96 8.59
CA ARG A 318 17.02 6.95 9.50
C ARG A 318 15.68 6.42 8.97
N THR A 319 15.29 5.26 9.45
CA THR A 319 13.88 4.83 9.52
C THR A 319 13.52 4.50 10.96
N GLY A 320 12.23 4.50 11.27
CA GLY A 320 11.72 4.22 12.60
C GLY A 320 10.21 4.16 12.62
N ILE A 321 9.65 3.71 13.75
CA ILE A 321 8.19 3.56 13.93
C ILE A 321 7.42 4.88 13.78
N GLU A 322 8.06 6.03 14.00
CA GLU A 322 7.44 7.35 13.84
C GLU A 322 7.45 7.84 12.38
N ASP A 323 8.27 7.25 11.52
CA ASP A 323 8.57 7.77 10.18
C ASP A 323 7.86 6.97 9.04
N ASP A 324 6.99 6.00 9.35
CA ASP A 324 6.16 5.17 8.43
C ASP A 324 6.88 4.57 7.19
N ASN A 325 8.22 4.59 7.20
CA ASN A 325 9.09 4.26 6.06
C ASN A 325 10.01 3.06 6.35
N GLY A 326 9.84 2.41 7.51
CA GLY A 326 10.64 1.25 7.93
C GLY A 326 9.92 -0.07 7.67
N ASP A 327 9.62 -0.37 6.40
CA ASP A 327 9.23 -1.72 5.97
C ASP A 327 10.52 -2.52 5.73
N TYR A 328 10.55 -3.76 6.23
CA TYR A 328 11.65 -4.74 6.09
C TYR A 328 12.13 -4.93 4.65
N SER A 329 11.26 -4.65 3.68
CA SER A 329 11.51 -4.80 2.25
C SER A 329 11.84 -3.51 1.50
N THR A 330 11.81 -2.34 2.17
CA THR A 330 11.99 -1.05 1.48
C THR A 330 13.46 -0.68 1.28
N ALA A 331 13.89 -0.44 0.05
CA ALA A 331 15.24 0.05 -0.21
C ALA A 331 15.48 1.45 0.38
N ARG A 332 16.59 1.65 1.11
CA ARG A 332 16.92 2.94 1.73
C ARG A 332 17.67 3.85 0.77
N LYS A 333 17.23 5.11 0.70
CA LYS A 333 17.85 6.18 -0.08
C LYS A 333 17.99 7.44 0.75
N TYR A 334 19.23 7.87 0.98
CA TYR A 334 19.54 9.05 1.79
C TYR A 334 20.34 10.09 1.03
N ARG A 335 20.04 11.36 1.27
CA ARG A 335 20.79 12.47 0.69
C ARG A 335 21.97 12.82 1.59
N ILE A 336 23.14 12.95 0.99
CA ILE A 336 24.36 13.40 1.64
C ILE A 336 24.59 14.84 1.21
N SER A 337 24.59 15.74 2.18
CA SER A 337 24.74 17.17 1.95
C SER A 337 26.12 17.49 1.33
N PRO A 338 26.20 18.40 0.34
CA PRO A 338 27.45 18.80 -0.29
C PRO A 338 28.59 19.19 0.66
N GLY A 339 28.26 19.81 1.79
CA GLY A 339 29.22 20.35 2.74
C GLY A 339 30.03 19.30 3.51
N ILE A 340 29.54 18.06 3.55
CA ILE A 340 30.17 16.95 4.29
C ILE A 340 30.92 15.98 3.37
N VAL A 341 30.81 16.14 2.05
CA VAL A 341 31.51 15.29 1.08
C VAL A 341 33.00 15.68 1.01
N ARG A 342 33.88 14.71 1.20
CA ARG A 342 35.34 14.86 1.11
C ARG A 342 35.91 13.89 0.07
N ALA A 343 36.99 14.30 -0.59
CA ALA A 343 37.68 13.42 -1.54
C ALA A 343 38.48 12.34 -0.80
N GLY A 344 38.63 11.17 -1.42
CA GLY A 344 39.38 10.04 -0.88
C GLY A 344 38.52 9.18 0.04
N LYS A 345 39.14 8.61 1.08
CA LYS A 345 38.47 7.66 1.99
C LYS A 345 37.42 8.36 2.85
N ASN A 346 36.18 7.88 2.76
CA ASN A 346 35.06 8.23 3.64
C ASN A 346 34.48 6.92 4.20
N VAL A 347 33.74 7.00 5.30
CA VAL A 347 33.13 5.86 5.97
C VAL A 347 31.61 6.00 6.00
N VAL A 348 30.92 4.97 5.52
CA VAL A 348 29.49 4.78 5.75
C VAL A 348 29.33 3.84 6.94
N SER A 349 28.61 4.29 7.97
CA SER A 349 28.23 3.45 9.11
C SER A 349 26.72 3.31 9.15
N VAL A 350 26.23 2.08 9.27
CA VAL A 350 24.79 1.78 9.31
C VAL A 350 24.51 1.01 10.58
N ARG A 351 23.63 1.55 11.42
CA ARG A 351 23.08 0.83 12.55
C ARG A 351 21.74 0.26 12.15
N VAL A 352 21.65 -1.05 12.02
CA VAL A 352 20.40 -1.77 11.75
C VAL A 352 19.81 -2.22 13.07
N PHE A 353 18.52 -1.99 13.27
CA PHE A 353 17.79 -2.41 14.46
C PHE A 353 16.63 -3.30 14.03
N ASP A 354 16.68 -4.54 14.52
CA ASP A 354 15.69 -5.58 14.28
C ASP A 354 14.84 -5.78 15.53
N THR A 355 13.53 -5.84 15.33
CA THR A 355 12.58 -6.00 16.44
C THR A 355 12.13 -7.43 16.64
N THR A 356 12.22 -8.28 15.61
CA THR A 356 11.90 -9.70 15.67
C THR A 356 12.34 -10.44 14.40
N GLY A 357 12.81 -11.68 14.56
CA GLY A 357 13.14 -12.55 13.43
C GLY A 357 14.55 -12.29 12.87
N PRO A 358 14.81 -12.63 11.60
CA PRO A 358 16.10 -12.32 10.99
C PRO A 358 16.18 -10.84 10.60
N GLY A 359 17.23 -10.14 11.01
CA GLY A 359 17.45 -8.74 10.62
C GLY A 359 18.69 -8.52 9.76
N GLY A 360 18.83 -7.33 9.18
CA GLY A 360 20.03 -6.95 8.42
C GLY A 360 19.77 -6.12 7.17
N ILE A 361 20.79 -6.00 6.32
CA ILE A 361 20.72 -5.30 5.03
C ILE A 361 20.47 -6.35 3.94
N THR A 362 19.25 -6.38 3.40
CA THR A 362 18.66 -7.49 2.62
C THR A 362 18.52 -7.23 1.12
N GLY A 363 18.71 -5.98 0.66
CA GLY A 363 18.58 -5.65 -0.76
C GLY A 363 19.58 -6.39 -1.66
N PRO A 364 19.36 -6.47 -2.99
CA PRO A 364 20.36 -7.03 -3.88
C PRO A 364 21.61 -6.13 -3.89
N VAL A 365 22.81 -6.74 -3.95
CA VAL A 365 24.10 -6.00 -3.98
C VAL A 365 24.16 -4.97 -5.10
N SER A 366 23.44 -5.17 -6.21
CA SER A 366 23.33 -4.21 -7.31
C SER A 366 22.67 -2.88 -6.94
N GLU A 367 21.95 -2.83 -5.82
CA GLU A 367 21.28 -1.65 -5.28
C GLU A 367 21.98 -1.05 -4.06
N MET A 368 23.13 -1.61 -3.64
CA MET A 368 23.93 -1.16 -2.49
C MET A 368 25.16 -0.36 -2.89
#